data_AF-A0A9E1WG56-F1
#
_entry.id   AF-A0A9E1WG56-F1
#
_cell.length_a   1.000
_cell.length_b   1.000
_cell.length_c   1.000
_cell.angle_alpha   90.00
_cell.angle_beta   90.00
_cell.angle_gamma   90.00
#
_symmetry.space_group_name_H-M   'P 1'
#
loop_
_entity.id
_entity.type
_entity.pdbx_description
1 polymer ?
#
loop_
_entity_poly.entity_id
_entity_poly.type
_entity_poly.pdbx_seq_one_letter_code
_entity_poly.pdbx_strand_id
1 'polypeptide(L)'
;MKKPFLFFAVIFCVFVANSQELTKNEKELYKLIMEYRKSKKLSIIPLSKSLITVAQIHSRDLAENHPHNDICNAHSWSNNGAWESCCYTSDHAKASCMWNKPKELTNYNYPGYEIACAGAETLSPIEALENWKTSKAHNNVIINGGIWDSKWEAIGIGMYKGYAIVWFGHYPDP
;
A
#
# COMPACT_ATOMS: atom_id res chain seq x y z
N MET A 1 21.84 43.62 -37.97
CA MET A 1 22.21 42.57 -36.98
C MET A 1 20.93 42.11 -36.28
N LYS A 2 20.40 40.93 -36.61
CA LYS A 2 19.17 40.38 -36.01
C LYS A 2 19.55 39.56 -34.76
N LYS A 3 19.07 39.96 -33.58
CA LYS A 3 19.25 39.19 -32.34
C LYS A 3 18.35 37.95 -32.38
N PRO A 4 18.83 36.74 -32.03
CA PRO A 4 17.96 35.57 -31.94
C PRO A 4 17.16 35.65 -30.64
N PHE A 5 15.84 35.51 -30.75
CA PHE A 5 14.94 35.26 -29.63
C PHE A 5 15.13 33.81 -29.19
N LEU A 6 15.63 33.60 -27.98
CA LEU A 6 15.73 32.29 -27.37
C LEU A 6 14.38 31.96 -26.72
N PHE A 7 13.57 31.11 -27.36
CA PHE A 7 12.36 30.56 -26.75
C PHE A 7 12.78 29.47 -25.75
N PHE A 8 12.66 29.75 -24.45
CA PHE A 8 12.70 28.71 -23.43
C PHE A 8 11.36 27.97 -23.44
N ALA A 9 11.34 26.79 -24.05
CA ALA A 9 10.23 25.86 -23.91
C ALA A 9 10.31 25.23 -22.52
N VAL A 10 9.45 25.66 -21.61
CA VAL A 10 9.22 24.98 -20.33
C VAL A 10 8.42 23.72 -20.66
N ILE A 11 9.10 22.58 -20.75
CA ILE A 11 8.45 21.27 -20.89
C ILE A 11 7.87 20.93 -19.51
N PHE A 12 6.57 21.16 -19.35
CA PHE A 12 5.81 20.64 -18.22
C PHE A 12 5.61 19.15 -18.47
N CYS A 13 6.48 18.30 -17.88
CA CYS A 13 6.20 16.87 -17.78
C CYS A 13 5.01 16.69 -16.83
N VAL A 14 3.81 16.69 -17.39
CA VAL A 14 2.62 16.21 -16.69
C VAL A 14 2.82 14.70 -16.52
N PHE A 15 3.23 14.29 -15.32
CA PHE A 15 3.14 12.89 -14.93
C PHE A 15 1.65 12.54 -14.87
N VAL A 16 1.13 12.05 -15.98
CA VAL A 16 -0.16 11.38 -16.00
C VAL A 16 0.04 10.14 -15.13
N ALA A 17 -0.48 10.20 -13.90
CA ALA A 17 -0.63 9.03 -13.05
C ALA A 17 -1.56 8.06 -13.78
N ASN A 18 -0.99 7.23 -14.66
CA ASN A 18 -1.69 6.07 -15.19
C ASN A 18 -2.13 5.28 -13.97
N SER A 19 -3.44 5.12 -13.77
CA SER A 19 -3.95 4.23 -12.73
C SER A 19 -3.38 2.85 -13.03
N GLN A 20 -2.40 2.42 -12.24
CA GLN A 20 -1.73 1.17 -12.46
C GLN A 20 -2.74 0.05 -12.22
N GLU A 21 -3.00 -0.75 -13.25
CA GLU A 21 -3.87 -1.91 -13.10
C GLU A 21 -3.24 -2.94 -12.16
N LEU A 22 -4.10 -3.66 -11.45
CA LEU A 22 -3.67 -4.80 -10.64
C LEU A 22 -3.08 -5.89 -11.54
N THR A 23 -1.96 -6.45 -11.10
CA THR A 23 -1.38 -7.67 -11.66
C THR A 23 -2.29 -8.88 -11.41
N LYS A 24 -2.00 -10.02 -12.05
CA LYS A 24 -2.72 -11.28 -11.81
C LYS A 24 -2.68 -11.70 -10.33
N ASN A 25 -1.52 -11.58 -9.69
CA ASN A 25 -1.36 -11.96 -8.29
C ASN A 25 -2.11 -11.00 -7.35
N GLU A 26 -2.08 -9.70 -7.62
CA GLU A 26 -2.82 -8.72 -6.82
C GLU A 26 -4.34 -8.90 -6.96
N LYS A 27 -4.84 -9.19 -8.17
CA LYS A 27 -6.25 -9.55 -8.40
C LYS A 27 -6.66 -10.80 -7.62
N GLU A 28 -5.81 -11.83 -7.65
CA GLU A 28 -6.08 -13.07 -6.90
C GLU A 28 -6.03 -12.83 -5.39
N LEU A 29 -5.06 -12.07 -4.88
CA LEU A 29 -4.98 -11.72 -3.46
C LEU A 29 -6.22 -10.96 -3.00
N TYR A 30 -6.66 -9.96 -3.76
CA TYR A 30 -7.92 -9.25 -3.50
C TYR A 30 -9.10 -10.23 -3.39
N LYS A 31 -9.24 -11.12 -4.38
CA LYS A 31 -10.31 -12.11 -4.41
C LYS A 31 -10.28 -13.02 -3.17
N LEU A 32 -9.11 -13.56 -2.83
CA LEU A 32 -8.93 -14.43 -1.66
C LEU A 32 -9.29 -13.72 -0.35
N ILE A 33 -8.88 -12.44 -0.19
CA ILE A 33 -9.26 -11.62 0.98
C ILE A 33 -10.78 -11.43 1.02
N MET A 34 -11.42 -11.12 -0.12
CA MET A 34 -12.88 -10.93 -0.17
C MET A 34 -13.65 -12.22 0.10
N GLU A 35 -13.18 -13.38 -0.39
CA GLU A 35 -13.73 -14.69 -0.08
C GLU A 35 -13.60 -15.02 1.41
N TYR A 36 -12.45 -14.72 2.00
CA TYR A 36 -12.25 -14.91 3.44
C TYR A 36 -13.17 -13.99 4.26
N ARG A 37 -13.28 -12.71 3.91
CA ARG A 37 -14.24 -11.77 4.52
C ARG A 37 -15.68 -12.25 4.39
N LYS A 38 -16.06 -12.75 3.22
CA LYS A 38 -17.40 -13.34 2.99
C LYS A 38 -17.65 -14.54 3.91
N SER A 39 -16.65 -15.40 4.14
CA SER A 39 -16.77 -16.51 5.10
C SER A 39 -17.02 -16.05 6.55
N LYS A 40 -16.65 -14.80 6.87
CA LYS A 40 -16.90 -14.13 8.15
C LYS A 40 -18.16 -13.25 8.14
N LYS A 41 -18.98 -13.33 7.08
CA LYS A 41 -20.20 -12.52 6.88
C LYS A 41 -19.94 -11.01 6.80
N LEU A 42 -18.75 -10.62 6.33
CA LEU A 42 -18.37 -9.22 6.11
C LEU A 42 -18.58 -8.81 4.65
N SER A 43 -18.82 -7.52 4.42
CA SER A 43 -18.97 -6.97 3.07
C SER A 43 -17.64 -6.94 2.31
N ILE A 44 -17.77 -6.97 0.98
CA ILE A 44 -16.68 -6.65 0.05
C ILE A 44 -16.21 -5.21 0.31
N ILE A 45 -14.90 -4.98 0.15
CA ILE A 45 -14.29 -3.64 0.22
C ILE A 45 -14.02 -3.16 -1.21
N PRO A 46 -14.50 -1.99 -1.63
CA PRO A 46 -14.22 -1.44 -2.95
C PRO A 46 -12.72 -1.20 -3.18
N LEU A 47 -12.23 -1.56 -4.36
CA LEU A 47 -10.86 -1.22 -4.79
C LEU A 47 -10.71 0.31 -4.94
N SER A 48 -9.62 0.85 -4.41
CA SER A 48 -9.23 2.26 -4.53
C SER A 48 -7.98 2.37 -5.40
N LYS A 49 -8.04 3.17 -6.47
CA LYS A 49 -6.89 3.42 -7.35
C LYS A 49 -5.75 4.08 -6.58
N SER A 50 -6.09 4.97 -5.65
CA SER A 50 -5.12 5.62 -4.78
C SER A 50 -4.39 4.61 -3.90
N LEU A 51 -5.12 3.78 -3.14
CA LEU A 51 -4.49 2.81 -2.25
C LEU A 51 -3.75 1.69 -3.01
N ILE A 52 -4.20 1.33 -4.22
CA ILE A 52 -3.45 0.41 -5.10
C ILE A 52 -2.08 1.02 -5.45
N THR A 53 -2.06 2.29 -5.83
CA THR A 53 -0.82 3.01 -6.15
C THR A 53 0.13 3.03 -4.97
N VAL A 54 -0.36 3.33 -3.76
CA VAL A 54 0.44 3.30 -2.52
C VAL A 54 1.01 1.90 -2.27
N ALA A 55 0.18 0.86 -2.33
CA ALA A 55 0.59 -0.51 -2.05
C ALA A 55 1.65 -1.02 -3.06
N GLN A 56 1.47 -0.72 -4.35
CA GLN A 56 2.41 -1.10 -5.41
C GLN A 56 3.75 -0.37 -5.29
N ILE A 57 3.74 0.92 -4.97
CA ILE A 57 4.97 1.67 -4.69
C ILE A 57 5.69 1.05 -3.49
N HIS A 58 4.96 0.79 -2.40
CA HIS A 58 5.57 0.30 -1.16
C HIS A 58 6.16 -1.10 -1.27
N SER A 59 5.43 -2.03 -1.90
CA SER A 59 5.93 -3.38 -2.16
C SER A 59 7.23 -3.38 -2.97
N ARG A 60 7.37 -2.44 -3.93
CA ARG A 60 8.61 -2.25 -4.68
C ARG A 60 9.71 -1.63 -3.83
N ASP A 61 9.39 -0.59 -3.06
CA ASP A 61 10.32 0.06 -2.15
C ASP A 61 10.96 -0.94 -1.17
N LEU A 62 10.13 -1.79 -0.56
CA LEU A 62 10.60 -2.83 0.35
C LEU A 62 11.56 -3.81 -0.32
N ALA A 63 11.26 -4.21 -1.55
CA ALA A 63 12.04 -5.21 -2.28
C ALA A 63 13.31 -4.69 -2.93
N GLU A 64 13.38 -3.39 -3.23
CA GLU A 64 14.51 -2.78 -3.91
C GLU A 64 15.43 -2.04 -2.92
N ASN A 65 14.85 -1.38 -1.91
CA ASN A 65 15.57 -0.47 -1.02
C ASN A 65 15.73 -0.98 0.41
N HIS A 66 15.03 -2.07 0.78
CA HIS A 66 15.19 -2.76 2.07
C HIS A 66 15.21 -1.80 3.29
N PRO A 67 14.21 -0.89 3.46
CA PRO A 67 14.18 0.04 4.59
C PRO A 67 13.89 -0.61 5.94
N HIS A 68 13.63 -1.92 5.95
CA HIS A 68 13.37 -2.72 7.15
C HIS A 68 14.60 -3.53 7.55
N ASN A 69 14.74 -3.80 8.84
CA ASN A 69 15.81 -4.55 9.49
C ASN A 69 15.33 -5.02 10.88
N ASP A 70 16.24 -5.41 11.77
CA ASP A 70 15.90 -5.89 13.12
C ASP A 70 15.21 -4.83 14.02
N ILE A 71 15.32 -3.54 13.67
CA ILE A 71 14.73 -2.41 14.40
C ILE A 71 13.49 -1.89 13.67
N CYS A 72 13.59 -1.71 12.36
CA CYS A 72 12.58 -1.12 11.49
C CYS A 72 11.79 -2.24 10.82
N ASN A 73 10.49 -2.38 11.06
CA ASN A 73 9.68 -3.44 10.46
C ASN A 73 9.21 -3.09 9.03
N ALA A 74 8.45 -3.98 8.40
CA ALA A 74 8.00 -3.86 7.01
C ALA A 74 7.04 -2.67 6.73
N HIS A 75 6.60 -1.93 7.75
CA HIS A 75 5.88 -0.66 7.60
C HIS A 75 6.82 0.53 7.32
N SER A 76 8.12 0.29 7.26
CA SER A 76 9.14 1.30 6.99
C SER A 76 9.16 1.69 5.51
N TRP A 77 9.58 2.93 5.25
CA TRP A 77 9.70 3.51 3.91
C TRP A 77 11.10 4.06 3.72
N SER A 78 11.74 3.73 2.60
CA SER A 78 13.08 4.23 2.29
C SER A 78 13.06 5.71 1.93
N ASN A 79 14.23 6.32 1.76
CA ASN A 79 14.39 7.67 1.21
C ASN A 79 14.51 7.71 -0.32
N ASN A 80 14.25 6.60 -1.02
CA ASN A 80 14.35 6.51 -2.48
C ASN A 80 13.01 6.78 -3.17
N GLY A 81 12.43 7.96 -2.90
CA GLY A 81 11.22 8.42 -3.58
C GLY A 81 10.69 9.76 -3.09
N ALA A 82 9.60 10.21 -3.71
CA ALA A 82 8.96 11.48 -3.40
C ALA A 82 7.95 11.35 -2.25
N TRP A 83 8.42 10.86 -1.11
CA TRP A 83 7.65 10.65 0.13
C TRP A 83 8.56 10.84 1.34
N GLU A 84 7.98 10.94 2.54
CA GLU A 84 8.77 11.05 3.78
C GLU A 84 9.30 9.67 4.19
N SER A 85 10.61 9.44 4.20
CA SER A 85 11.18 8.16 4.67
C SER A 85 10.95 7.94 6.16
N CYS A 86 10.81 6.68 6.59
CA CYS A 86 10.74 6.39 8.02
C CYS A 86 11.20 4.97 8.36
N CYS A 87 11.82 4.85 9.54
CA CYS A 87 11.98 3.59 10.25
C CYS A 87 10.78 3.38 11.17
N TYR A 88 9.93 2.40 10.87
CA TYR A 88 8.74 2.07 11.64
C TYR A 88 9.07 0.99 12.67
N THR A 89 9.00 1.35 13.96
CA THR A 89 9.30 0.46 15.08
C THR A 89 8.06 -0.27 15.59
N SER A 90 8.25 -1.41 16.26
CA SER A 90 7.17 -2.26 16.77
C SER A 90 6.31 -1.64 17.87
N ASP A 91 6.75 -0.52 18.46
CA ASP A 91 5.97 0.27 19.40
C ASP A 91 4.92 1.18 18.72
N HIS A 92 4.90 1.20 17.39
CA HIS A 92 4.02 2.04 16.57
C HIS A 92 4.16 3.54 16.83
N ALA A 93 5.26 4.00 17.43
CA ALA A 93 5.48 5.41 17.77
C ALA A 93 5.45 6.34 16.55
N LYS A 94 5.69 5.79 15.34
CA LYS A 94 5.66 6.50 14.06
C LYS A 94 4.48 6.09 13.17
N ALA A 95 3.34 5.77 13.75
CA ALA A 95 2.14 5.38 13.00
C ALA A 95 1.72 6.42 11.95
N SER A 96 1.97 7.71 12.18
CA SER A 96 1.74 8.78 11.21
C SER A 96 2.50 8.58 9.90
N CYS A 97 3.65 7.90 9.91
CA CYS A 97 4.38 7.59 8.68
C CYS A 97 3.53 6.74 7.74
N MET A 98 2.86 5.71 8.26
CA MET A 98 1.95 4.88 7.48
C MET A 98 0.69 5.68 7.09
N TRP A 99 0.04 6.33 8.05
CA TRP A 99 -1.24 7.02 7.81
C TRP A 99 -1.16 8.09 6.73
N ASN A 100 0.00 8.73 6.57
CA ASN A 100 0.21 9.83 5.64
C ASN A 100 0.56 9.40 4.21
N LYS A 101 0.91 8.13 3.95
CA LYS A 101 1.34 7.71 2.60
C LYS A 101 0.31 7.93 1.51
N PRO A 102 -0.99 7.69 1.74
CA PRO A 102 -2.00 7.99 0.72
C PRO A 102 -1.99 9.46 0.29
N LYS A 103 -1.93 10.42 1.23
CA LYS A 103 -1.91 11.85 0.90
C LYS A 103 -0.58 12.32 0.29
N GLU A 104 0.53 11.64 0.59
CA GLU A 104 1.84 11.95 0.01
C GLU A 104 1.91 11.52 -1.47
N LEU A 105 1.30 10.39 -1.79
CA LEU A 105 1.47 9.73 -3.08
C LEU A 105 0.29 9.91 -4.05
N THR A 106 -0.87 10.33 -3.54
CA THR A 106 -2.14 10.33 -4.29
C THR A 106 -3.08 11.44 -3.82
N ASN A 107 -4.27 11.53 -4.42
CA ASN A 107 -5.32 12.46 -4.00
C ASN A 107 -6.14 11.96 -2.79
N TYR A 108 -5.83 10.78 -2.24
CA TYR A 108 -6.51 10.23 -1.06
C TYR A 108 -6.07 10.97 0.21
N ASN A 109 -6.83 12.01 0.56
CA ASN A 109 -6.52 12.92 1.67
C ASN A 109 -6.94 12.40 3.07
N TYR A 110 -7.20 11.11 3.20
CA TYR A 110 -7.56 10.47 4.47
C TYR A 110 -6.47 9.50 4.93
N PRO A 111 -6.44 9.13 6.23
CA PRO A 111 -5.52 8.11 6.73
C PRO A 111 -5.68 6.77 6.02
N GLY A 112 -4.55 6.12 5.73
CA GLY A 112 -4.50 4.73 5.28
C GLY A 112 -3.86 3.81 6.32
N TYR A 113 -4.27 2.54 6.34
CA TYR A 113 -3.76 1.53 7.27
C TYR A 113 -3.28 0.34 6.48
N GLU A 114 -2.21 -0.33 6.90
CA GLU A 114 -1.64 -1.40 6.10
C GLU A 114 -1.40 -2.69 6.89
N ILE A 115 -1.37 -3.79 6.15
CA ILE A 115 -0.74 -5.04 6.57
C ILE A 115 0.33 -5.40 5.55
N ALA A 116 1.47 -5.87 6.04
CA ALA A 116 2.59 -6.27 5.23
C ALA A 116 2.92 -7.76 5.46
N CYS A 117 3.34 -8.44 4.41
CA CYS A 117 3.90 -9.78 4.48
C CYS A 117 5.20 -9.78 3.68
N ALA A 118 6.27 -10.26 4.31
CA ALA A 118 7.56 -10.50 3.68
C ALA A 118 7.82 -12.02 3.68
N GLY A 119 8.12 -12.57 2.51
CA GLY A 119 8.44 -13.97 2.29
C GLY A 119 9.85 -14.16 1.73
N ALA A 120 10.06 -15.30 1.05
CA ALA A 120 11.28 -15.59 0.31
C ALA A 120 11.36 -14.75 -0.99
N GLU A 121 12.18 -15.15 -1.97
CA GLU A 121 12.37 -14.41 -3.23
C GLU A 121 11.05 -14.08 -3.97
N THR A 122 10.06 -14.96 -3.85
CA THR A 122 8.70 -14.73 -4.35
C THR A 122 7.69 -15.10 -3.27
N LEU A 123 6.58 -14.37 -3.25
CA LEU A 123 5.45 -14.64 -2.35
C LEU A 123 4.17 -14.79 -3.17
N SER A 124 3.47 -15.91 -3.00
CA SER A 124 2.18 -16.11 -3.67
C SER A 124 1.02 -15.44 -2.90
N PRO A 125 -0.09 -15.12 -3.59
CA PRO A 125 -1.29 -14.57 -2.95
C PRO A 125 -1.83 -15.43 -1.78
N ILE A 126 -1.86 -16.75 -1.95
CA ILE A 126 -2.40 -17.66 -0.94
C ILE A 126 -1.49 -17.73 0.29
N GLU A 127 -0.16 -17.76 0.10
CA GLU A 127 0.79 -17.74 1.20
C GLU A 127 0.69 -16.45 2.01
N ALA A 128 0.54 -15.29 1.36
CA ALA A 128 0.35 -14.01 2.04
C ALA A 128 -0.91 -14.04 2.93
N LEU A 129 -2.05 -14.48 2.39
CA LEU A 129 -3.30 -14.56 3.15
C LEU A 129 -3.22 -15.55 4.32
N GLU A 130 -2.65 -16.74 4.10
CA GLU A 130 -2.54 -17.74 5.17
C GLU A 130 -1.60 -17.26 6.30
N ASN A 131 -0.51 -16.56 5.97
CA ASN A 131 0.33 -15.90 6.98
C ASN A 131 -0.42 -14.84 7.77
N TRP A 132 -1.24 -14.00 7.12
CA TRP A 132 -2.03 -13.00 7.85
C TRP A 132 -3.12 -13.62 8.73
N LYS A 133 -3.70 -14.76 8.33
CA LYS A 133 -4.72 -15.47 9.12
C LYS A 133 -4.16 -16.06 10.42
N THR A 134 -2.88 -16.44 10.47
CA THR A 134 -2.25 -16.97 11.70
C THR A 134 -1.82 -15.86 12.66
N SER A 135 -1.59 -14.64 12.17
CA SER A 135 -1.34 -13.47 13.02
C SER A 135 -2.64 -12.83 13.47
N LYS A 136 -2.91 -12.83 14.78
CA LYS A 136 -4.10 -12.16 15.35
C LYS A 136 -4.21 -10.69 14.95
N ALA A 137 -3.08 -9.96 14.93
CA ALA A 137 -3.05 -8.55 14.59
C ALA A 137 -3.45 -8.31 13.12
N HIS A 138 -2.83 -9.03 12.18
CA HIS A 138 -3.13 -8.88 10.75
C HIS A 138 -4.53 -9.40 10.40
N ASN A 139 -4.91 -10.56 10.96
CA ASN A 139 -6.23 -11.12 10.75
C ASN A 139 -7.33 -10.13 11.19
N ASN A 140 -7.15 -9.47 12.35
CA ASN A 140 -8.10 -8.49 12.85
C ASN A 140 -8.30 -7.31 11.88
N VAL A 141 -7.27 -6.83 11.18
CA VAL A 141 -7.43 -5.80 10.13
C VAL A 141 -8.34 -6.34 9.01
N ILE A 142 -8.05 -7.56 8.52
CA ILE A 142 -8.79 -8.18 7.41
C ILE A 142 -10.25 -8.42 7.76
N ILE A 143 -10.57 -8.80 9.00
CA ILE A 143 -11.93 -9.19 9.42
C ILE A 143 -12.65 -8.14 10.27
N ASN A 144 -12.17 -6.90 10.30
CA ASN A 144 -12.73 -5.83 11.13
C ASN A 144 -12.89 -6.24 12.61
N GLY A 145 -11.85 -6.87 13.18
CA GLY A 145 -11.81 -7.36 14.55
C GLY A 145 -11.06 -6.43 15.50
N GLY A 146 -11.40 -6.47 16.79
CA GLY A 146 -10.73 -5.67 17.81
C GLY A 146 -10.93 -4.17 17.56
N ILE A 147 -9.83 -3.40 17.51
CA ILE A 147 -9.88 -1.95 17.27
C ILE A 147 -10.25 -1.56 15.82
N TRP A 148 -10.37 -2.55 14.93
CA TRP A 148 -10.67 -2.35 13.50
C TRP A 148 -12.16 -2.54 13.19
N ASP A 149 -13.04 -2.31 14.16
CA ASP A 149 -14.50 -2.54 14.04
C ASP A 149 -15.20 -1.62 13.03
N SER A 150 -14.55 -0.53 12.63
CA SER A 150 -15.04 0.42 11.63
C SER A 150 -14.91 -0.14 10.21
N LYS A 151 -15.96 0.07 9.40
CA LYS A 151 -16.04 -0.43 8.02
C LYS A 151 -14.87 0.08 7.17
N TRP A 152 -14.33 -0.80 6.33
CA TRP A 152 -13.43 -0.43 5.24
C TRP A 152 -14.21 -0.02 4.00
N GLU A 153 -13.88 1.14 3.45
CA GLU A 153 -14.51 1.72 2.25
C GLU A 153 -13.59 1.74 1.03
N ALA A 154 -12.28 1.54 1.25
CA ALA A 154 -11.26 1.47 0.23
C ALA A 154 -10.24 0.39 0.55
N ILE A 155 -9.77 -0.33 -0.47
CA ILE A 155 -8.65 -1.27 -0.37
C ILE A 155 -7.72 -1.14 -1.57
N GLY A 156 -6.41 -1.27 -1.32
CA GLY A 156 -5.37 -1.35 -2.34
C GLY A 156 -4.43 -2.53 -2.11
N ILE A 157 -3.98 -3.16 -3.19
CA ILE A 157 -3.13 -4.35 -3.15
C ILE A 157 -1.89 -4.10 -3.97
N GLY A 158 -0.72 -4.41 -3.40
CA GLY A 158 0.57 -4.37 -4.06
C GLY A 158 1.34 -5.65 -3.80
N MET A 159 1.84 -6.28 -4.86
CA MET A 159 2.71 -7.44 -4.74
C MET A 159 3.93 -7.30 -5.63
N TYR A 160 5.11 -7.44 -5.04
CA TYR A 160 6.36 -7.38 -5.78
C TYR A 160 7.44 -8.23 -5.13
N LYS A 161 8.00 -9.18 -5.88
CA LYS A 161 8.96 -10.19 -5.40
C LYS A 161 8.42 -10.89 -4.12
N GLY A 162 9.17 -10.84 -3.03
CA GLY A 162 8.83 -11.42 -1.74
C GLY A 162 7.83 -10.64 -0.90
N TYR A 163 7.24 -9.55 -1.40
CA TYR A 163 6.39 -8.66 -0.60
C TYR A 163 4.95 -8.63 -1.09
N ALA A 164 4.02 -8.73 -0.14
CA ALA A 164 2.60 -8.45 -0.33
C ALA A 164 2.17 -7.38 0.68
N ILE A 165 1.60 -6.29 0.17
CA ILE A 165 1.15 -5.14 0.96
C ILE A 165 -0.32 -4.88 0.64
N VAL A 166 -1.13 -4.72 1.68
CA VAL A 166 -2.54 -4.36 1.54
C VAL A 166 -2.82 -3.12 2.36
N TRP A 167 -3.38 -2.11 1.70
CA TRP A 167 -3.80 -0.86 2.29
C TRP A 167 -5.31 -0.80 2.42
N PHE A 168 -5.80 -0.24 3.52
CA PHE A 168 -7.21 -0.08 3.86
C PHE A 168 -7.49 1.39 4.20
N GLY A 169 -8.70 1.84 3.85
CA GLY A 169 -9.18 3.18 4.16
C GLY A 169 -10.63 3.17 4.65
N HIS A 170 -10.94 4.07 5.59
CA HIS A 170 -12.30 4.27 6.10
C HIS A 170 -13.14 5.21 5.24
N TYR A 171 -12.56 5.78 4.18
CA TYR A 171 -13.23 6.65 3.23
C TYR A 171 -13.13 6.08 1.82
N PRO A 172 -14.14 6.29 0.95
CA PRO A 172 -14.06 5.95 -0.46
C PRO A 172 -12.87 6.61 -1.15
N ASP A 173 -12.44 6.03 -2.27
CA ASP A 173 -11.51 6.69 -3.17
C ASP A 173 -12.15 8.00 -3.71
N PRO A 174 -11.43 9.14 -3.72
CA PRO A 174 -11.92 10.43 -4.23
C PRO A 174 -12.26 10.45 -5.72
#